data_AF-A0A0F3ISP5-F1
#
_entry.id   AF-A0A0F3ISP5-F1
#
_cell.length_a   1.000
_cell.length_b   1.000
_cell.length_c   1.000
_cell.angle_alpha   90.00
_cell.angle_beta   90.00
_cell.angle_gamma   90.00
#
_symmetry.space_group_name_H-M   'P 1'
#
loop_
_entity.id
_entity.type
_entity.pdbx_description
1 polymer ?
#
loop_
_entity_poly.entity_id
_entity_poly.type
_entity_poly.pdbx_seq_one_letter_code
_entity_poly.pdbx_strand_id
1 'polypeptide(L)'
;AVKPGARKPAAACRWVIPSNLSMVRQTLSGLAAREKLFFWDWSQVMGPCGANAWALQDPPLAGQDRVHYRPEGYARAADALYDQLMADFAGWKTAGGAVAQR
;
A
#
# COMPACT_ATOMS: atom_id res chain seq x y z
N ALA A 1 13.00 27.37 -10.53
CA ALA A 1 12.15 26.20 -10.24
C ALA A 1 12.87 24.94 -10.71
N VAL A 2 13.29 24.06 -9.79
CA VAL A 2 13.96 22.81 -10.13
C VAL A 2 12.89 21.77 -10.45
N LYS A 3 12.90 21.21 -11.67
CA LYS A 3 12.05 20.06 -12.04
C LYS A 3 12.45 18.87 -11.15
N PRO A 4 11.51 18.14 -10.53
CA PRO A 4 11.86 16.92 -9.80
C PRO A 4 12.47 15.92 -10.80
N GLY A 5 13.73 15.57 -10.60
CA GLY A 5 14.39 14.53 -11.38
C GLY A 5 13.74 13.18 -11.10
N ALA A 6 13.32 12.48 -12.15
CA ALA A 6 12.84 11.11 -12.04
C ALA A 6 13.92 10.25 -11.35
N ARG A 7 13.62 9.75 -10.16
CA ARG A 7 14.50 8.81 -9.44
C ARG A 7 14.63 7.55 -10.29
N LYS A 8 15.86 7.21 -10.70
CA LYS A 8 16.13 5.94 -11.42
C LYS A 8 15.58 4.78 -10.57
N PRO A 9 14.75 3.88 -11.13
CA PRO A 9 14.29 2.72 -10.40
C PRO A 9 15.50 1.90 -9.95
N ALA A 10 15.46 1.36 -8.73
CA ALA A 10 16.44 0.37 -8.29
C ALA A 10 16.49 -0.77 -9.33
N ALA A 11 17.64 -1.39 -9.56
CA ALA A 11 17.86 -2.40 -10.60
C ALA A 11 16.85 -3.58 -10.59
N ALA A 12 16.13 -3.78 -9.48
CA ALA A 12 15.04 -4.75 -9.31
C ALA A 12 13.70 -4.36 -9.99
N CYS A 13 13.50 -3.09 -10.33
CA CYS A 13 12.34 -2.59 -11.07
C CYS A 13 12.63 -2.64 -12.58
N ARG A 14 12.78 -3.84 -13.15
CA ARG A 14 12.81 -3.98 -14.62
C ARG A 14 11.47 -3.66 -15.30
N TRP A 15 10.40 -3.60 -14.51
CA TRP A 15 9.06 -3.24 -14.96
C TRP A 15 8.79 -1.73 -14.82
N VAL A 16 8.07 -1.17 -15.78
CA VAL A 16 7.75 0.26 -15.82
C VAL A 16 6.78 0.62 -14.71
N ILE A 17 7.20 1.51 -13.81
CA ILE A 17 6.29 2.15 -12.85
C ILE A 17 5.51 3.23 -13.62
N PRO A 18 4.17 3.22 -13.60
CA PRO A 18 3.38 4.28 -14.23
C PRO A 18 3.79 5.66 -13.69
N SER A 19 4.01 6.62 -14.57
CA SER A 19 4.58 7.94 -14.23
C SER A 19 3.79 8.71 -13.16
N ASN A 20 2.47 8.50 -13.11
CA ASN A 20 1.58 9.16 -12.16
C ASN A 20 1.27 8.34 -10.90
N LEU A 21 1.83 7.13 -10.73
CA LEU A 21 1.50 6.27 -9.59
C LEU A 21 1.85 6.93 -8.24
N SER A 22 2.98 7.62 -8.18
CA SER A 22 3.39 8.35 -6.97
C SER A 22 2.45 9.51 -6.67
N MET A 23 2.05 10.27 -7.69
CA MET A 23 1.11 11.37 -7.57
C MET A 23 -0.23 10.89 -7.01
N VAL A 24 -0.83 9.85 -7.60
CA VAL A 24 -2.11 9.29 -7.14
C VAL A 24 -2.04 8.86 -5.67
N ARG A 25 -1.00 8.12 -5.29
CA ARG A 25 -0.82 7.67 -3.90
C ARG A 25 -0.64 8.83 -2.91
N GLN A 26 0.16 9.83 -3.27
CA GLN A 26 0.35 11.02 -2.45
C GLN A 26 -0.96 11.79 -2.29
N THR A 27 -1.72 11.98 -3.37
CA THR A 27 -3.04 12.64 -3.32
C THR A 27 -4.00 11.91 -2.39
N LEU A 28 -4.11 10.58 -2.49
CA LEU A 28 -5.00 9.79 -1.64
C LEU A 28 -4.58 9.83 -0.17
N SER A 29 -3.28 9.68 0.13
CA SER A 29 -2.77 9.77 1.50
C SER A 29 -2.98 11.16 2.12
N GLY A 30 -2.76 12.23 1.34
CA GLY A 30 -2.98 13.61 1.81
C GLY A 30 -4.46 13.94 2.01
N LEU A 31 -5.34 13.40 1.15
CA LEU A 31 -6.78 13.46 1.34
C LEU A 31 -7.22 12.75 2.62
N ALA A 32 -6.69 11.57 2.89
CA ALA A 32 -7.05 10.87 4.11
C ALA A 32 -6.60 11.63 5.37
N ALA A 33 -5.38 12.18 5.36
CA ALA A 33 -4.88 12.98 6.47
C ALA A 33 -5.73 14.24 6.72
N ARG A 34 -6.12 14.98 5.67
CA ARG A 34 -6.91 16.21 5.83
C ARG A 34 -8.34 15.96 6.29
N GLU A 35 -8.97 14.89 5.81
CA GLU A 35 -10.36 14.54 6.13
C GLU A 35 -10.48 13.60 7.35
N LYS A 36 -9.37 13.33 8.04
CA LYS A 36 -9.32 12.38 9.18
C LYS A 36 -9.84 10.98 8.83
N LEU A 37 -9.52 10.51 7.63
CA LEU A 37 -9.84 9.17 7.17
C LEU A 37 -8.66 8.23 7.37
N PHE A 38 -8.98 6.95 7.51
CA PHE A 38 -7.98 5.89 7.47
C PHE A 38 -7.43 5.73 6.05
N PHE A 39 -6.10 5.63 5.93
CA PHE A 39 -5.43 5.31 4.67
C PHE A 39 -4.48 4.14 4.88
N TRP A 40 -4.62 3.13 4.03
CA TRP A 40 -3.78 1.94 4.04
C TRP A 40 -2.96 1.86 2.76
N ASP A 41 -1.64 1.95 2.89
CA ASP A 41 -0.70 1.91 1.77
C ASP A 41 -0.30 0.46 1.46
N TRP A 42 -1.08 -0.20 0.60
CA TRP A 42 -0.79 -1.59 0.20
C TRP A 42 0.64 -1.76 -0.37
N SER A 43 1.24 -0.74 -0.97
CA SER A 43 2.60 -0.89 -1.48
C SER A 43 3.65 -1.12 -0.38
N GLN A 44 3.38 -0.73 0.87
CA GLN A 44 4.28 -0.99 1.99
C GLN A 44 4.32 -2.48 2.32
N VAL A 45 3.18 -3.18 2.14
CA VAL A 45 3.10 -4.64 2.29
C VAL A 45 3.90 -5.34 1.20
N MET A 46 3.85 -4.83 -0.02
CA MET A 46 4.57 -5.43 -1.14
C MET A 46 6.06 -5.09 -1.16
N GLY A 47 6.42 -3.89 -0.69
CA GLY A 47 7.76 -3.33 -0.77
C GLY A 47 8.11 -2.69 -2.13
N PRO A 48 9.38 -2.27 -2.31
CA PRO A 48 9.86 -1.66 -3.55
C PRO A 48 9.67 -2.60 -4.76
N CYS A 49 9.24 -2.05 -5.90
CA CYS A 49 8.95 -2.84 -7.10
C CYS A 49 7.91 -3.97 -6.85
N GLY A 50 7.06 -3.79 -5.84
CA GLY A 50 6.25 -4.85 -5.23
C GLY A 50 5.48 -5.74 -6.19
N ALA A 51 4.70 -5.17 -7.11
CA ALA A 51 3.92 -5.96 -8.07
C ALA A 51 4.81 -6.82 -8.99
N ASN A 52 5.97 -6.31 -9.42
CA ASN A 52 6.92 -7.10 -10.19
C ASN A 52 7.58 -8.18 -9.32
N ALA A 53 7.98 -7.84 -8.09
CA ALA A 53 8.55 -8.81 -7.16
C ALA A 53 7.57 -9.96 -6.87
N TRP A 54 6.31 -9.64 -6.60
CA TRP A 54 5.24 -10.60 -6.36
C TRP A 54 4.92 -11.46 -7.59
N ALA A 55 5.04 -10.92 -8.81
CA ALA A 55 4.84 -11.69 -10.04
C ALA A 55 5.98 -12.67 -10.34
N LEU A 56 7.15 -12.46 -9.73
CA LEU A 56 8.34 -13.30 -9.92
C LEU A 56 8.54 -14.32 -8.77
N GLN A 57 7.64 -14.37 -7.78
CA GLN A 57 7.67 -15.39 -6.73
C GLN A 57 7.25 -16.76 -7.28
N ASP A 58 7.53 -17.80 -6.49
CA ASP A 58 7.10 -19.17 -6.73
C ASP A 58 6.44 -19.73 -5.45
N PRO A 59 5.10 -19.88 -5.39
CA PRO A 59 4.15 -19.52 -6.44
C PRO A 59 4.02 -17.99 -6.62
N PRO A 60 3.69 -17.50 -7.83
CA PRO A 60 3.54 -16.08 -8.09
C PRO A 60 2.30 -15.51 -7.38
N LEU A 61 2.48 -14.39 -6.69
CA LEU A 61 1.39 -13.67 -6.00
C LEU A 61 0.71 -12.63 -6.88
N ALA A 62 1.37 -12.19 -7.96
CA ALA A 62 0.80 -11.25 -8.92
C ALA A 62 0.67 -11.83 -10.34
N GLY A 63 -0.20 -11.22 -11.13
CA GLY A 63 -0.42 -11.54 -12.53
C GLY A 63 0.75 -11.15 -13.43
N GLN A 64 0.74 -11.68 -14.66
CA GLN A 64 1.74 -11.33 -15.66
C GLN A 64 1.69 -9.85 -16.09
N ASP A 65 0.58 -9.16 -15.84
CA ASP A 65 0.40 -7.73 -16.12
C ASP A 65 1.00 -6.80 -15.04
N ARG A 66 1.35 -7.33 -13.86
CA ARG A 66 1.83 -6.58 -12.68
C ARG A 66 0.82 -5.51 -12.21
N VAL A 67 -0.47 -5.72 -12.52
CA VAL A 67 -1.58 -4.86 -12.09
C VAL A 67 -2.53 -5.67 -11.21
N HIS A 68 -2.93 -6.86 -11.65
CA HIS A 68 -3.83 -7.74 -10.91
C HIS A 68 -3.06 -8.78 -10.10
N TYR A 69 -3.68 -9.29 -9.03
CA TYR A 69 -3.08 -10.30 -8.15
C TYR A 69 -3.71 -11.68 -8.33
N ARG A 70 -2.97 -12.71 -7.94
CA ARG A 70 -3.50 -14.07 -7.79
C ARG A 70 -4.28 -14.19 -6.49
N PRO A 71 -5.14 -15.22 -6.31
CA PRO A 71 -5.88 -15.41 -5.07
C PRO A 71 -5.00 -15.35 -3.81
N GLU A 72 -3.82 -15.95 -3.86
CA GLU A 72 -2.84 -15.96 -2.77
C GLU A 72 -2.24 -14.57 -2.50
N GLY A 73 -2.04 -13.76 -3.55
CA GLY A 73 -1.60 -12.38 -3.42
C GLY A 73 -2.67 -11.47 -2.82
N TYR A 74 -3.93 -11.65 -3.23
CA TYR A 74 -5.06 -10.96 -2.60
C TYR A 74 -5.25 -11.36 -1.14
N ALA A 75 -5.16 -12.66 -0.83
CA ALA A 75 -5.25 -13.16 0.54
C ALA A 75 -4.16 -12.54 1.42
N ARG A 76 -2.90 -12.56 0.98
CA ARG A 76 -1.78 -11.94 1.71
C ARG A 76 -2.00 -10.46 1.99
N ALA A 77 -2.55 -9.73 1.03
CA ALA A 77 -2.87 -8.31 1.20
C ALA A 77 -4.04 -8.09 2.17
N ALA A 78 -5.08 -8.91 2.06
CA ALA A 78 -6.26 -8.85 2.92
C ALA A 78 -5.90 -9.17 4.38
N ASP A 79 -5.06 -10.18 4.63
CA ASP A 79 -4.57 -10.52 5.96
C ASP A 79 -3.79 -9.35 6.57
N ALA A 80 -2.88 -8.73 5.80
CA ALA A 80 -2.13 -7.56 6.26
C ALA A 80 -3.02 -6.33 6.57
N LEU A 81 -4.09 -6.13 5.80
CA LEU A 81 -5.08 -5.08 6.08
C LEU A 81 -5.87 -5.41 7.35
N TYR A 82 -6.33 -6.66 7.48
CA TYR A 82 -7.07 -7.13 8.63
C TYR A 82 -6.26 -6.97 9.93
N ASP A 83 -5.01 -7.40 9.92
CA ASP A 83 -4.11 -7.28 11.06
C ASP A 83 -3.95 -5.82 11.50
N GLN A 84 -3.76 -4.90 10.54
CA GLN A 84 -3.65 -3.47 10.84
C GLN A 84 -4.95 -2.93 11.45
N LEU A 85 -6.11 -3.24 10.86
CA LEU A 85 -7.41 -2.80 11.38
C LEU A 85 -7.67 -3.31 12.79
N MET A 86 -7.33 -4.57 13.06
CA MET A 86 -7.53 -5.18 14.37
C MET A 86 -6.55 -4.64 15.42
N ALA A 87 -5.30 -4.35 15.03
CA ALA A 87 -4.33 -3.69 15.89
C ALA A 87 -4.79 -2.27 16.27
N ASP A 88 -5.23 -1.48 15.28
CA ASP A 88 -5.73 -0.11 15.50
C ASP A 88 -7.00 -0.12 16.37
N PHE A 89 -7.91 -1.06 16.12
CA PHE A 89 -9.11 -1.24 16.93
C PHE A 89 -8.79 -1.67 18.36
N ALA A 90 -7.83 -2.57 18.56
CA ALA A 90 -7.38 -2.95 19.90
C ALA A 90 -6.78 -1.75 20.63
N GLY A 91 -5.92 -0.97 19.96
CA GLY A 91 -5.39 0.28 20.49
C GLY A 91 -6.49 1.25 20.89
N TRP A 92 -7.47 1.47 20.02
CA TRP A 92 -8.64 2.32 20.30
C TRP A 92 -9.43 1.84 21.52
N LYS A 93 -9.68 0.53 21.66
CA LYS A 93 -10.35 -0.04 22.85
C LYS A 93 -9.55 0.22 24.13
N THR A 94 -8.23 0.04 24.10
CA THR A 94 -7.36 0.28 25.26
C THR A 94 -7.27 1.75 25.64
N ALA A 95 -7.39 2.66 24.67
CA ALA A 95 -7.48 4.10 24.90
C ALA A 95 -8.84 4.55 25.47
N GLY A 96 -9.70 3.59 25.85
CA GLY A 96 -11.02 3.86 26.44
C GLY A 96 -12.14 4.07 25.43
N GLY A 97 -11.91 3.78 24.13
CA GLY A 97 -12.90 3.71 23.05
C GLY A 97 -13.75 4.97 22.77
N ALA A 98 -14.47 5.48 23.76
CA ALA A 98 -15.45 6.54 23.58
C ALA A 98 -15.81 7.29 24.88
N VAL A 99 -14.93 7.39 25.90
CA VAL A 99 -15.26 8.24 27.08
C VAL A 99 -15.41 9.74 26.71
N ALA A 100 -14.99 10.15 25.51
CA ALA A 100 -15.10 11.53 25.00
C ALA A 100 -16.07 11.72 23.82
N GLN A 101 -16.99 10.79 23.54
CA GLN A 101 -18.18 11.13 22.74
C GLN A 101 -19.16 11.91 23.64
N ARG A 102 -18.82 13.16 23.96
CA ARG A 102 -19.73 14.19 24.50
C ARG A 102 -19.70 15.39 23.58
#